data_AF-A0A7C5TXE5-F1
#
_entry.id   AF-A0A7C5TXE5-F1
#
_cell.length_a   1.000
_cell.length_b   1.000
_cell.length_c   1.000
_cell.angle_alpha   90.00
_cell.angle_beta   90.00
_cell.angle_gamma   90.00
#
_symmetry.space_group_name_H-M   'P 1'
#
loop_
_entity.id
_entity.type
_entity.pdbx_description
1 polymer ?
#
loop_
_entity_poly.entity_id
_entity_poly.type
_entity_poly.pdbx_seq_one_letter_code
_entity_poly.pdbx_strand_id
1 'polypeptide(L)'
;MYIILMKTFILRNLEIIIIHLSQNNTRIYMRLLGQVETILRDKAVVRIADVSSIPMISSSVYNERREYIGRLIDVIGPVSKPYAVVSIKREGYKPSIGESLYYTYKPSRRKRSFR
;
A
#
# COMPACT_ATOMS: atom_id res chain seq x y z
N MET A 1 24.87 -0.83 41.15
CA MET A 1 25.00 -0.09 39.86
C MET A 1 24.77 -0.99 38.64
N TYR A 2 25.38 -2.17 38.55
CA TYR A 2 25.24 -3.11 37.41
C TYR A 2 23.81 -3.59 37.12
N ILE A 3 23.01 -3.84 38.17
CA ILE A 3 21.62 -4.33 38.05
C ILE A 3 20.71 -3.31 37.33
N ILE A 4 20.93 -2.02 37.58
CA ILE A 4 20.16 -0.94 36.95
C ILE A 4 20.50 -0.86 35.46
N LEU A 5 21.79 -0.92 35.12
CA LEU A 5 22.28 -0.90 33.75
C LEU A 5 21.74 -2.09 32.92
N MET A 6 21.76 -3.29 33.50
CA MET A 6 21.21 -4.49 32.87
C MET A 6 19.70 -4.40 32.65
N LYS A 7 18.95 -3.86 33.62
CA LYS A 7 17.50 -3.69 33.51
C LYS A 7 17.12 -2.70 32.40
N THR A 8 17.86 -1.59 32.27
CA THR A 8 17.65 -0.61 31.20
C THR A 8 17.96 -1.19 29.82
N PHE A 9 19.02 -1.99 29.69
CA PHE A 9 19.38 -2.65 28.43
C PHE A 9 18.31 -3.66 27.99
N ILE A 10 17.81 -4.49 28.91
CA ILE A 10 16.76 -5.47 28.63
C ILE A 10 15.45 -4.78 28.22
N LEU A 11 15.06 -3.70 28.92
CA LEU A 11 13.84 -2.96 28.61
C LEU A 11 13.89 -2.30 27.22
N ARG A 12 15.01 -1.70 26.83
CA ARG A 12 15.18 -1.12 25.48
C ARG A 12 15.09 -2.17 24.38
N ASN A 13 15.72 -3.33 24.58
CA ASN A 13 15.64 -4.42 23.60
C ASN A 13 14.21 -4.97 23.46
N LEU A 14 13.48 -5.07 24.58
CA LEU A 14 12.07 -5.46 24.57
C LEU A 14 11.20 -4.44 23.82
N GLU A 15 11.40 -3.14 24.01
CA GLU A 15 10.68 -2.10 23.28
C GLU A 15 10.93 -2.19 21.76
N ILE A 16 12.19 -2.40 21.34
CA ILE A 16 12.54 -2.57 19.92
C ILE A 16 11.84 -3.80 19.33
N ILE A 17 11.84 -4.92 20.06
CA ILE A 17 11.16 -6.16 19.65
C ILE A 17 9.64 -5.95 19.58
N ILE A 18 9.04 -5.26 20.55
CA ILE A 18 7.60 -4.96 20.57
C ILE A 18 7.22 -4.04 19.40
N ILE A 19 8.03 -3.02 19.10
CA ILE A 19 7.83 -2.15 17.93
C ILE A 19 7.91 -2.97 16.64
N HIS A 20 8.90 -3.87 16.52
CA HIS A 20 9.07 -4.73 15.35
C HIS A 20 7.91 -5.73 15.19
N LEU A 21 7.44 -6.34 16.29
CA LEU A 21 6.31 -7.27 16.30
C LEU A 21 4.96 -6.56 16.07
N SER A 22 4.79 -5.32 16.53
CA SER A 22 3.60 -4.51 16.32
C SER A 22 3.39 -4.15 14.85
N GLN A 23 4.48 -3.88 14.11
CA GLN A 23 4.43 -3.64 12.65
C GLN A 23 4.01 -4.88 11.85
N ASN A 24 4.19 -6.09 12.41
CA ASN A 24 4.00 -7.36 11.69
C ASN A 24 2.56 -7.92 11.74
N ASN A 25 1.62 -7.32 12.50
CA ASN A 25 0.29 -7.91 12.71
C ASN A 25 -0.86 -7.26 11.90
N THR A 26 -0.56 -6.33 10.99
CA THR A 26 -1.54 -5.82 10.03
C THR A 26 -1.55 -6.68 8.78
N ARG A 27 -2.54 -7.55 8.62
CA ARG A 27 -2.80 -8.21 7.33
C ARG A 27 -3.13 -7.15 6.28
N ILE A 28 -2.19 -6.89 5.39
CA ILE A 28 -2.37 -5.97 4.27
C ILE A 28 -3.16 -6.71 3.19
N TYR A 29 -4.42 -6.31 3.00
CA TYR A 29 -5.23 -6.80 1.89
C TYR A 29 -4.95 -5.95 0.66
N MET A 30 -4.47 -6.59 -0.40
CA MET A 30 -4.12 -5.94 -1.67
C MET A 30 -4.99 -6.49 -2.79
N ARG A 31 -5.31 -5.63 -3.74
CA ARG A 31 -5.99 -5.99 -4.99
C ARG A 31 -5.22 -5.37 -6.16
N LEU A 32 -5.28 -6.04 -7.31
CA LEU A 32 -4.72 -5.50 -8.55
C LEU A 32 -5.35 -4.13 -8.84
N LEU A 33 -4.51 -3.10 -8.95
CA LEU A 33 -4.90 -1.80 -9.46
C LEU A 33 -5.01 -1.88 -10.98
N GLY A 34 -3.97 -2.43 -11.62
CA GLY A 34 -3.87 -2.65 -13.05
C GLY A 34 -2.45 -2.42 -13.55
N GLN A 35 -2.30 -2.16 -14.85
CA GLN A 35 -0.99 -2.02 -15.49
C GLN A 35 -0.64 -0.56 -15.76
N VAL A 36 0.62 -0.20 -15.55
CA VAL A 36 1.16 1.12 -15.88
C VAL A 36 1.08 1.33 -17.39
N GLU A 37 0.40 2.38 -17.81
CA GLU A 37 0.25 2.72 -19.22
C GLU A 37 1.15 3.89 -19.62
N THR A 38 1.41 4.80 -18.69
CA THR A 38 2.24 5.99 -18.92
C THR A 38 2.88 6.45 -17.62
N ILE A 39 4.04 7.09 -17.73
CA ILE A 39 4.81 7.61 -16.60
C ILE A 39 5.08 9.10 -16.86
N LEU A 40 4.76 9.95 -15.89
CA LEU A 40 5.02 11.38 -15.93
C LEU A 40 5.81 11.79 -14.68
N ARG A 41 7.12 12.00 -14.82
CA ARG A 41 8.02 12.39 -13.72
C ARG A 41 7.89 11.44 -12.52
N ASP A 42 7.27 11.90 -11.43
CA ASP A 42 7.03 11.19 -10.18
C ASP A 42 5.64 10.53 -10.13
N LYS A 43 4.96 10.40 -11.27
CA LYS A 43 3.62 9.82 -11.35
C LYS A 43 3.57 8.66 -12.35
N ALA A 44 2.80 7.64 -12.01
CA ALA A 44 2.40 6.59 -12.92
C ALA A 44 0.89 6.70 -13.20
N VAL A 45 0.50 6.57 -14.45
CA VAL A 45 -0.89 6.45 -14.89
C VAL A 45 -1.14 4.98 -15.16
N VAL A 46 -2.14 4.43 -14.49
CA VAL A 46 -2.43 3.00 -14.45
C VAL A 46 -3.84 2.77 -14.97
N ARG A 47 -4.01 1.88 -15.94
CA ARG A 47 -5.35 1.47 -16.38
C ARG A 47 -6.00 0.62 -15.30
N ILE A 48 -7.15 1.04 -14.76
CA ILE A 48 -7.83 0.28 -13.69
C ILE A 48 -8.33 -1.05 -14.27
N ALA A 49 -7.93 -2.15 -13.63
CA ALA A 49 -8.25 -3.51 -14.08
C ALA A 49 -9.70 -3.91 -13.81
N ASP A 50 -10.29 -3.47 -12.69
CA ASP A 50 -11.67 -3.77 -12.30
C ASP A 50 -12.44 -2.49 -11.99
N VAL A 51 -13.29 -2.09 -12.93
CA VAL A 51 -14.14 -0.89 -12.84
C VAL A 51 -15.21 -1.01 -11.75
N SER A 52 -15.57 -2.24 -11.35
CA SER A 52 -16.51 -2.48 -10.24
C SER A 52 -15.86 -2.24 -8.87
N SER A 53 -14.53 -2.11 -8.85
CA SER A 53 -13.73 -2.00 -7.64
C SER A 53 -12.80 -0.80 -7.70
N ILE A 54 -13.38 0.40 -7.78
CA ILE A 54 -12.62 1.64 -7.80
C ILE A 54 -11.88 1.82 -6.46
N PRO A 55 -10.55 2.00 -6.49
CA PRO A 55 -9.76 2.21 -5.28
C PRO A 55 -10.10 3.53 -4.60
N MET A 56 -9.95 3.59 -3.28
CA MET A 56 -10.05 4.86 -2.56
C MET A 56 -8.83 5.74 -2.85
N ILE A 57 -9.04 7.03 -3.08
CA ILE A 57 -7.97 8.02 -3.10
C ILE A 57 -7.18 7.90 -1.80
N SER A 58 -5.87 8.12 -1.88
CA SER A 58 -4.86 7.93 -0.82
C SER A 58 -4.51 6.48 -0.45
N SER A 59 -5.15 5.47 -1.07
CA SER A 59 -4.71 4.08 -0.90
C SER A 59 -3.22 3.91 -1.22
N SER A 60 -2.53 3.13 -0.39
CA SER A 60 -1.13 2.77 -0.60
C SER A 60 -1.01 1.83 -1.80
N VAL A 61 0.00 2.07 -2.64
CA VAL A 61 0.26 1.33 -3.87
C VAL A 61 1.57 0.56 -3.77
N TYR A 62 1.57 -0.67 -4.28
CA TYR A 62 2.64 -1.65 -4.19
C TYR A 62 2.91 -2.30 -5.55
N ASN A 63 4.11 -2.84 -5.76
CA ASN A 63 4.42 -3.71 -6.91
C ASN A 63 4.05 -5.18 -6.61
N GLU A 64 4.29 -6.05 -7.59
CA GLU A 64 4.14 -7.51 -7.47
C GLU A 64 4.94 -8.11 -6.31
N ARG A 65 6.11 -7.52 -5.99
CA ARG A 65 6.97 -7.93 -4.86
C ARG A 65 6.46 -7.45 -3.50
N ARG A 66 5.28 -6.82 -3.45
CA ARG A 66 4.66 -6.24 -2.25
C ARG A 66 5.51 -5.14 -1.62
N GLU A 67 6.34 -4.48 -2.41
CA GLU A 67 7.12 -3.33 -1.97
C GLU A 67 6.29 -2.07 -2.16
N TYR A 68 6.24 -1.22 -1.12
CA TYR A 68 5.53 0.05 -1.20
C TYR A 68 6.17 0.96 -2.24
N ILE A 69 5.38 1.50 -3.15
CA ILE A 69 5.82 2.43 -4.19
C ILE A 69 5.40 3.87 -3.86
N GLY A 70 4.18 4.04 -3.37
CA GLY A 70 3.55 5.35 -3.33
C GLY A 70 2.07 5.31 -3.00
N ARG A 71 1.33 6.32 -3.46
CA ARG A 71 -0.10 6.47 -3.16
C ARG A 71 -0.91 6.81 -4.40
N LEU A 72 -2.12 6.29 -4.45
CA LEU A 72 -3.14 6.76 -5.40
C LEU A 72 -3.53 8.20 -5.05
N ILE A 73 -3.39 9.12 -5.99
CA ILE A 73 -3.73 10.54 -5.79
C ILE A 73 -5.00 10.96 -6.54
N ASP A 74 -5.39 10.24 -7.60
CA ASP A 74 -6.57 10.58 -8.39
C ASP A 74 -7.09 9.38 -9.20
N VAL A 75 -8.33 9.46 -9.66
CA VAL A 75 -8.96 8.56 -10.64
C VAL A 75 -9.62 9.40 -11.73
N ILE A 76 -9.13 9.27 -12.96
CA ILE A 76 -9.50 10.13 -14.09
C ILE A 76 -10.00 9.32 -15.29
N GLY A 77 -10.55 10.02 -16.29
CA GLY A 77 -10.95 9.42 -17.57
C GLY A 77 -12.38 8.88 -17.58
N PRO A 78 -12.74 8.11 -18.64
CA PRO A 78 -14.12 7.65 -18.83
C PRO A 78 -14.50 6.62 -17.77
N VAL A 79 -15.73 6.71 -17.27
CA VAL A 79 -16.27 5.81 -16.23
C VAL A 79 -16.22 4.35 -16.65
N SER A 80 -16.32 4.06 -17.95
CA SER A 80 -16.24 2.69 -18.49
C SER A 80 -14.81 2.12 -18.53
N LYS A 81 -13.78 2.97 -18.57
CA LYS A 81 -12.37 2.59 -18.65
C LYS A 81 -11.48 3.63 -17.93
N PRO A 82 -11.58 3.74 -16.59
CA PRO A 82 -10.90 4.79 -15.85
C PRO A 82 -9.41 4.49 -15.67
N TYR A 83 -8.66 5.55 -15.34
CA TYR A 83 -7.24 5.50 -15.03
C TYR A 83 -7.00 5.96 -13.59
N ALA A 84 -6.09 5.29 -12.92
CA ALA A 84 -5.56 5.68 -11.63
C ALA A 84 -4.28 6.49 -11.81
N VAL A 85 -4.16 7.62 -11.10
CA VAL A 85 -2.92 8.39 -11.01
C VAL A 85 -2.25 8.07 -9.70
N VAL A 86 -1.03 7.54 -9.76
CA VAL A 86 -0.24 7.13 -8.60
C VAL A 86 0.95 8.06 -8.47
N SER A 87 1.11 8.71 -7.31
CA SER A 87 2.34 9.42 -6.97
C SER A 87 3.35 8.43 -6.41
N ILE A 88 4.51 8.36 -7.06
CA ILE A 88 5.66 7.53 -6.69
C ILE A 88 6.39 8.26 -5.55
N LYS A 89 6.55 7.56 -4.43
CA LYS A 89 7.21 8.09 -3.22
C LYS A 89 8.47 7.33 -2.83
N ARG A 90 8.66 6.12 -3.36
CA ARG A 90 9.87 5.33 -3.13
C ARG A 90 11.02 5.88 -3.97
N GLU A 91 12.07 6.34 -3.30
CA GLU A 91 13.30 6.77 -3.96
C GLU A 91 13.93 5.63 -4.76
N GLY A 92 14.46 5.96 -5.94
CA GLY A 92 15.11 5.00 -6.84
C GLY A 92 14.16 4.04 -7.57
N TYR A 93 12.88 3.98 -7.20
CA TYR A 93 11.91 3.15 -7.91
C TYR A 93 11.49 3.82 -9.22
N LYS A 94 11.63 3.09 -10.32
CA LYS A 94 11.21 3.50 -11.66
C LYS A 94 10.23 2.46 -12.19
N PRO A 95 8.93 2.77 -12.26
CA PRO A 95 7.97 1.84 -12.83
C PRO A 95 8.26 1.60 -14.30
N SER A 96 7.89 0.44 -14.81
CA SER A 96 7.95 0.13 -16.24
C SER A 96 6.55 0.15 -16.86
N ILE A 97 6.45 0.51 -18.13
CA ILE A 97 5.19 0.36 -18.88
C ILE A 97 4.81 -1.13 -18.88
N GLY A 98 3.55 -1.44 -18.61
CA GLY A 98 3.02 -2.79 -18.47
C GLY A 98 3.17 -3.39 -17.07
N GLU A 99 3.90 -2.76 -16.16
CA GLU A 99 4.09 -3.26 -14.79
C GLU A 99 2.76 -3.29 -14.02
N SER A 100 2.48 -4.40 -13.33
CA SER A 100 1.29 -4.54 -12.49
C SER A 100 1.47 -3.83 -11.15
N LEU A 101 0.57 -2.91 -10.84
CA LEU A 101 0.49 -2.25 -9.54
C LEU A 101 -0.72 -2.77 -8.74
N TYR A 102 -0.60 -2.72 -7.42
CA TYR A 102 -1.60 -3.20 -6.47
C TYR A 102 -1.93 -2.11 -5.46
N TYR A 103 -3.18 -2.03 -5.02
CA TYR A 103 -3.60 -1.08 -4.00
C TYR A 103 -4.13 -1.78 -2.76
N THR A 104 -3.99 -1.11 -1.61
CA THR A 104 -4.56 -1.60 -0.35
C THR A 104 -6.04 -1.26 -0.24
N TYR A 105 -6.81 -2.22 0.27
CA TYR A 105 -8.22 -2.02 0.57
C TYR A 105 -8.54 -2.53 1.97
N LYS A 106 -9.60 -1.98 2.57
CA LYS A 106 -10.17 -2.52 3.80
C LYS A 106 -11.26 -3.52 3.41
N PRO A 107 -11.15 -4.81 3.77
CA PRO A 107 -12.23 -5.75 3.49
C PRO A 107 -13.48 -5.26 4.22
N SER A 108 -14.60 -5.16 3.49
CA SER A 108 -15.87 -4.78 4.09
C SER A 108 -16.24 -5.81 5.15
N ARG A 109 -16.36 -5.38 6.42
CA ARG A 109 -16.98 -6.17 7.47
C ARG A 109 -18.48 -6.20 7.16
N ARG A 110 -18.92 -7.15 6.32
CA ARG A 110 -20.36 -7.43 6.16
C ARG A 110 -20.92 -7.66 7.57
N LYS A 111 -21.71 -6.71 8.08
CA LYS A 111 -22.57 -6.96 9.24
C LYS A 111 -23.49 -8.09 8.81
N ARG A 112 -23.30 -9.29 9.34
CA ARG A 112 -24.33 -10.31 9.25
C ARG A 112 -25.52 -9.72 9.99
N SER A 113 -26.50 -9.21 9.26
CA SER A 113 -27.81 -8.97 9.82
C SER A 113 -28.32 -10.34 10.22
N PHE A 114 -28.25 -10.66 11.51
CA PHE A 114 -29.10 -11.71 12.06
C PHE A 114 -30.54 -11.23 11.84
N ARG A 115 -31.22 -11.89 10.90
CA ARG A 115 -32.66 -11.84 10.77
C ARG A 115 -33.24 -12.87 11.73
#